data_AF-A0A2K6QX47-F1
#
_entry.id   AF-A0A2K6QX47-F1
#
_cell.length_a   1.000
_cell.length_b   1.000
_cell.length_c   1.000
_cell.angle_alpha   90.00
_cell.angle_beta   90.00
_cell.angle_gamma   90.00
#
_symmetry.space_group_name_H-M   'P 1'
#
loop_
_entity.id
_entity.type
_entity.pdbx_description
1 polymer ?
#
loop_
_entity_poly.entity_id
_entity_poly.type
_entity_poly.pdbx_seq_one_letter_code
_entity_poly.pdbx_strand_id
1 'polypeptide(L)'
;MQDPNADTEWNDILHKKGILSPKESLKELEEEAEEEQRIVQQSFYAEDERGIEMYRRQRLAEWKATKLNKKFGEVLEISEKDSVQEVIKAGEGLWVILHLYKQGIPLCALINQHLSGVARKFPDVKFIKAISTTCIPSYPDRNLPMIFVYLDGDIKAQFIGPLVFGSMNLKLFSENSSNVLLSSVQCSVPVKRDSDSEGH
;
A
#
# COMPACT_ATOMS: atom_id res chain seq x y z
N MET A 1 -65.65 30.14 -28.57
CA MET A 1 -64.25 29.72 -28.78
C MET A 1 -63.46 30.98 -29.03
N GLN A 2 -62.55 31.35 -28.12
CA GLN A 2 -61.61 32.44 -28.37
C GLN A 2 -60.55 31.94 -29.35
N ASP A 3 -60.23 32.77 -30.34
CA ASP A 3 -59.26 32.46 -31.38
C ASP A 3 -57.86 32.32 -30.76
N PRO A 4 -57.19 31.16 -30.88
CA PRO A 4 -55.87 30.93 -30.29
C PRO A 4 -54.76 31.79 -30.94
N ASN A 5 -55.07 32.55 -31.99
CA ASN A 5 -54.13 33.43 -32.67
C ASN A 5 -54.30 34.93 -32.32
N ALA A 6 -55.18 35.29 -31.39
CA ALA A 6 -55.35 36.71 -30.97
C ALA A 6 -54.11 37.32 -30.28
N ASP A 7 -53.13 36.48 -29.95
CA ASP A 7 -51.84 36.85 -29.35
C ASP A 7 -50.82 37.42 -30.36
N THR A 8 -51.16 37.56 -31.65
CA THR A 8 -50.21 38.01 -32.67
C THR A 8 -50.21 39.52 -32.92
N GLU A 9 -51.38 40.20 -32.94
CA GLU A 9 -51.45 41.61 -33.35
C GLU A 9 -50.84 42.57 -32.32
N TRP A 10 -51.08 42.32 -31.03
CA TRP A 10 -50.46 43.08 -29.95
C TRP A 10 -48.95 42.85 -29.86
N ASN A 11 -48.49 41.62 -30.12
CA ASN A 11 -47.08 41.25 -30.09
C ASN A 11 -46.29 41.91 -31.23
N ASP A 12 -46.90 41.99 -32.42
CA ASP A 12 -46.33 42.69 -33.58
C ASP A 12 -46.21 44.21 -33.33
N ILE A 13 -47.20 44.83 -32.67
CA ILE A 13 -47.15 46.24 -32.28
C ILE A 13 -46.00 46.49 -31.28
N LEU A 14 -45.78 45.57 -30.33
CA LEU A 14 -44.72 45.69 -29.33
C LEU A 14 -43.32 45.50 -29.92
N HIS A 15 -43.14 44.58 -30.87
CA HIS A 15 -41.91 44.47 -31.67
C HIS A 15 -41.69 45.72 -32.54
N LYS A 16 -42.74 46.23 -33.20
CA LYS A 16 -42.67 47.45 -34.05
C LYS A 16 -42.38 48.73 -33.26
N LYS A 17 -42.81 48.80 -32.00
CA LYS A 17 -42.47 49.90 -31.08
C LYS A 17 -41.10 49.73 -30.41
N GLY A 18 -40.39 48.62 -30.68
CA GLY A 18 -39.08 48.33 -30.08
C GLY A 18 -39.12 48.04 -28.58
N ILE A 19 -40.29 47.68 -28.04
CA ILE A 19 -40.50 47.35 -26.62
C ILE A 19 -40.12 45.89 -26.35
N LEU A 20 -40.34 45.00 -27.33
CA LEU A 20 -39.96 43.59 -27.29
C LEU A 20 -38.80 43.31 -28.26
N SER A 21 -37.69 42.78 -27.74
CA SER A 21 -36.53 42.33 -28.53
C SER A 21 -36.92 41.27 -29.57
N PRO A 22 -36.31 41.22 -30.77
CA PRO A 22 -36.61 40.20 -31.78
C PRO A 22 -36.49 38.78 -31.23
N LYS A 23 -37.44 37.90 -31.53
CA LYS A 23 -37.45 36.51 -31.02
C LYS A 23 -36.19 35.71 -31.39
N GLU A 24 -35.53 36.05 -32.50
CA GLU A 24 -34.25 35.46 -32.92
C GLU A 24 -33.11 35.86 -31.98
N SER A 25 -33.07 37.13 -31.54
CA SER A 25 -32.05 37.61 -30.59
C SER A 25 -32.13 36.97 -29.20
N LEU A 26 -33.33 36.56 -28.77
CA LEU A 26 -33.52 35.84 -27.51
C LEU A 26 -33.05 34.39 -27.60
N LYS A 27 -33.26 33.72 -28.73
CA LYS A 27 -32.79 32.36 -28.97
C LYS A 27 -31.27 32.31 -29.10
N GLU A 28 -30.66 33.26 -29.80
CA GLU A 28 -29.21 33.38 -29.90
C GLU A 28 -28.57 33.61 -28.52
N LEU A 29 -29.17 34.46 -27.68
CA LEU A 29 -28.72 34.68 -26.30
C LEU A 29 -28.89 33.45 -25.39
N GLU A 30 -29.98 32.69 -25.56
CA GLU A 30 -30.21 31.44 -24.83
C GLU A 30 -29.20 30.35 -25.24
N GLU A 31 -28.93 30.21 -26.54
CA GLU A 31 -27.94 29.27 -27.07
C GLU A 31 -26.52 29.64 -26.62
N GLU A 32 -26.15 30.93 -26.64
CA GLU A 32 -24.85 31.42 -26.15
C GLU A 32 -24.69 31.16 -24.64
N ALA A 33 -25.73 31.41 -23.84
CA ALA A 33 -25.72 31.11 -22.41
C ALA A 33 -25.61 29.60 -22.11
N GLU A 34 -26.24 28.75 -22.94
CA GLU A 34 -26.15 27.30 -22.80
C GLU A 34 -24.77 26.77 -23.20
N GLU A 35 -24.15 27.33 -24.24
CA GLU A 35 -22.78 27.03 -24.65
C GLU A 35 -21.78 27.41 -23.55
N GLU A 36 -21.90 28.59 -22.94
CA GLU A 36 -21.07 29.01 -21.82
C GLU A 36 -21.22 28.09 -20.60
N GLN A 37 -22.46 27.69 -20.27
CA GLN A 37 -22.70 26.74 -19.18
C GLN A 37 -22.05 25.38 -19.44
N ARG A 38 -22.08 24.89 -20.69
CA ARG A 38 -21.41 23.64 -21.08
C ARG A 38 -19.90 23.73 -20.96
N ILE A 39 -19.30 24.85 -21.38
CA ILE A 39 -17.85 25.10 -21.26
C ILE A 39 -17.44 25.14 -19.78
N VAL A 40 -18.20 25.85 -18.95
CA VAL A 40 -17.94 25.94 -17.50
C VAL A 40 -18.06 24.55 -16.86
N GLN A 41 -19.10 23.78 -17.16
CA GLN A 41 -19.23 22.41 -16.67
C GLN A 41 -18.04 21.53 -17.10
N GLN A 42 -17.68 21.57 -18.38
CA GLN A 42 -16.55 20.79 -18.90
C GLN A 42 -15.22 21.17 -18.23
N SER A 43 -15.01 22.46 -17.97
CA SER A 43 -13.84 22.94 -17.23
C SER A 43 -13.82 22.44 -15.79
N PHE A 44 -14.98 22.42 -15.12
CA PHE A 44 -15.12 21.94 -13.74
C PHE A 44 -14.84 20.43 -13.64
N TYR A 45 -15.38 19.62 -14.55
CA TYR A 45 -15.07 18.19 -14.61
C TYR A 45 -13.58 17.92 -14.89
N ALA A 46 -12.97 18.70 -15.78
CA ALA A 46 -11.54 18.58 -16.07
C ALA A 46 -10.66 19.00 -14.88
N GLU A 47 -11.09 19.97 -14.07
CA GLU A 47 -10.41 20.34 -12.82
C GLU A 47 -10.55 19.26 -11.75
N ASP A 48 -11.74 18.70 -11.57
CA ASP A 48 -11.99 17.63 -10.60
C ASP A 48 -11.19 16.37 -10.96
N GLU A 49 -11.16 15.99 -12.24
CA GLU A 49 -10.36 14.86 -12.73
C GLU A 49 -8.86 15.08 -12.47
N ARG A 50 -8.36 16.31 -12.67
CA ARG A 50 -6.98 16.68 -12.30
C ARG A 50 -6.74 16.59 -10.79
N GLY A 51 -7.70 17.04 -9.98
CA GLY A 51 -7.63 16.96 -8.52
C GLY A 51 -7.57 15.52 -8.00
N ILE A 52 -8.42 14.65 -8.55
CA ILE A 52 -8.47 13.21 -8.22
C ILE A 52 -7.15 12.54 -8.61
N GLU A 53 -6.62 12.81 -9.80
CA GLU A 53 -5.34 12.23 -10.26
C GLU A 53 -4.15 12.74 -9.42
N MET A 54 -4.14 14.01 -9.03
CA MET A 54 -3.12 14.55 -8.12
C MET A 54 -3.19 13.87 -6.74
N TYR A 55 -4.38 13.73 -6.16
CA TYR A 55 -4.56 13.04 -4.88
C TYR A 55 -4.09 11.57 -4.95
N ARG A 56 -4.45 10.87 -6.02
CA ARG A 56 -4.03 9.50 -6.28
C ARG A 56 -2.50 9.40 -6.36
N ARG A 57 -1.87 10.29 -7.13
CA ARG A 57 -0.40 10.37 -7.24
C ARG A 57 0.26 10.69 -5.91
N GLN A 58 -0.30 11.60 -5.13
CA GLN A 58 0.24 12.00 -3.83
C GLN A 58 0.23 10.82 -2.84
N ARG A 59 -0.90 10.10 -2.73
CA ARG A 59 -0.99 8.89 -1.88
C ARG A 59 -0.03 7.79 -2.33
N LEU A 60 0.11 7.59 -3.64
CA LEU A 60 1.09 6.65 -4.21
C LEU A 60 2.54 7.10 -3.94
N ALA A 61 2.83 8.39 -3.99
CA ALA A 61 4.15 8.96 -3.73
C ALA A 61 4.52 8.84 -2.25
N GLU A 62 3.60 9.16 -1.35
CA GLU A 62 3.74 8.94 0.10
C GLU A 62 4.06 7.48 0.39
N TRP A 63 3.26 6.55 -0.14
CA TRP A 63 3.47 5.11 0.03
C TRP A 63 4.81 4.62 -0.55
N LYS A 64 5.26 5.17 -1.68
CA LYS A 64 6.56 4.85 -2.30
C LYS A 64 7.73 5.45 -1.53
N ALA A 65 7.60 6.66 -1.01
CA ALA A 65 8.65 7.37 -0.26
C ALA A 65 8.97 6.66 1.06
N THR A 66 7.96 6.12 1.76
CA THR A 66 8.19 5.32 2.97
C THR A 66 8.99 4.05 2.70
N LYS A 67 8.85 3.46 1.49
CA LYS A 67 9.60 2.25 1.07
C LYS A 67 11.04 2.51 0.64
N LEU A 68 11.45 3.76 0.45
CA LEU A 68 12.70 4.09 -0.25
C LEU A 68 13.96 4.06 0.63
N ASN A 69 13.84 4.01 1.96
CA ASN A 69 14.95 4.41 2.80
C ASN A 69 15.97 3.34 3.24
N LYS A 70 15.75 2.04 3.01
CA LYS A 70 16.82 1.02 3.13
C LYS A 70 16.54 -0.14 2.19
N LYS A 71 17.30 -0.24 1.09
CA LYS A 71 17.25 -1.40 0.20
C LYS A 71 18.28 -2.42 0.67
N PHE A 72 17.81 -3.43 1.40
CA PHE A 72 18.49 -4.69 1.60
C PHE A 72 18.46 -5.50 0.28
N GLY A 73 19.03 -6.69 0.27
CA GLY A 73 19.15 -7.50 -0.95
C GLY A 73 20.00 -8.75 -0.79
N GLU A 74 20.61 -8.90 0.38
CA GLU A 74 21.45 -10.02 0.76
C GLU A 74 21.13 -10.45 2.19
N VAL A 75 21.62 -11.65 2.54
CA VAL A 75 21.52 -12.18 3.89
C VAL A 75 22.82 -11.85 4.62
N LEU A 76 22.73 -11.05 5.67
CA LEU A 76 23.89 -10.68 6.48
C LEU A 76 24.18 -11.76 7.53
N GLU A 77 25.45 -12.12 7.70
CA GLU A 77 25.88 -13.00 8.78
C GLU A 77 26.36 -12.16 9.96
N ILE A 78 25.84 -12.45 11.15
CA ILE A 78 26.18 -11.74 12.38
C ILE A 78 27.01 -12.63 13.31
N SER A 79 28.04 -12.05 13.92
CA SER A 79 28.86 -12.66 14.96
C SER A 79 28.43 -12.19 16.36
N GLU A 80 28.92 -12.84 17.42
CA GLU A 80 28.68 -12.46 18.81
C GLU A 80 29.07 -11.00 19.14
N LYS A 81 30.02 -10.42 18.38
CA LYS A 81 30.43 -9.01 18.55
C LYS A 81 29.39 -8.02 18.06
N ASP A 82 28.55 -8.39 17.11
CA ASP A 82 27.47 -7.53 16.63
C ASP A 82 26.22 -7.92 17.40
N SER A 83 25.90 -7.15 18.43
CA SER A 83 24.81 -7.48 19.35
C SER A 83 23.52 -7.65 18.55
N VAL A 84 22.99 -8.88 18.47
CA VAL A 84 21.84 -9.27 17.63
C VAL A 84 20.64 -8.34 17.86
N GLN A 85 20.47 -7.85 19.08
CA GLN A 85 19.46 -6.87 19.47
C GLN A 85 19.59 -5.53 18.74
N GLU A 86 20.81 -5.03 18.54
CA GLU A 86 21.09 -3.78 17.84
C GLU A 86 20.76 -3.90 16.35
N VAL A 87 20.97 -5.10 15.79
CA VAL A 87 20.71 -5.35 14.36
C VAL A 87 19.23 -5.66 14.09
N ILE A 88 18.50 -6.20 15.08
CA ILE A 88 17.05 -6.47 15.05
C ILE A 88 16.20 -5.23 15.33
N LYS A 89 16.66 -4.30 16.18
CA LYS A 89 16.04 -2.97 16.37
C LYS A 89 16.31 -2.08 15.16
N ALA A 90 15.80 -2.53 14.03
CA ALA A 90 15.82 -1.78 12.81
C ALA A 90 14.61 -0.83 12.84
N GLY A 91 14.79 0.41 12.35
CA GLY A 91 13.82 1.50 12.54
C GLY A 91 12.37 1.18 12.16
N GLU A 92 11.46 2.07 12.57
CA GLU A 92 10.00 1.89 12.44
C GLU A 92 9.57 1.42 11.03
N GLY A 93 8.71 0.40 11.00
CA GLY A 93 8.17 -0.25 9.81
C GLY A 93 9.08 -1.31 9.17
N LEU A 94 10.24 -1.63 9.76
CA LEU A 94 11.20 -2.55 9.16
C LEU A 94 11.04 -4.00 9.64
N TRP A 95 10.81 -4.89 8.68
CA TRP A 95 10.81 -6.33 8.88
C TRP A 95 12.23 -6.88 8.99
N VAL A 96 12.47 -7.71 10.01
CA VAL A 96 13.74 -8.42 10.18
C VAL A 96 13.51 -9.91 10.33
N ILE A 97 14.14 -10.71 9.48
CA ILE A 97 14.09 -12.17 9.52
C ILE A 97 15.45 -12.70 9.97
N LEU A 98 15.49 -13.32 11.15
CA LEU A 98 16.69 -13.93 11.72
C LEU A 98 16.61 -15.46 11.63
N HIS A 99 17.59 -16.07 10.98
CA HIS A 99 17.79 -17.52 10.96
C HIS A 99 18.96 -17.92 11.88
N LEU A 100 18.63 -18.59 12.98
CA LEU A 100 19.63 -19.28 13.80
C LEU A 100 19.90 -20.66 13.21
N TYR A 101 21.18 -20.93 12.95
CA TYR A 101 21.61 -22.11 12.22
C TYR A 101 22.86 -22.73 12.84
N LYS A 102 23.15 -23.99 12.48
CA LYS A 102 24.40 -24.66 12.82
C LYS A 102 24.98 -25.35 11.60
N GLN A 103 26.29 -25.27 11.45
CA GLN A 103 27.01 -25.98 10.39
C GLN A 103 26.89 -27.50 10.61
N GLY A 104 26.75 -28.25 9.52
CA GLY A 104 26.56 -29.71 9.56
C GLY A 104 25.11 -30.18 9.63
N ILE A 105 24.13 -29.30 9.84
CA ILE A 105 22.70 -29.63 9.73
C ILE A 105 22.24 -29.37 8.27
N PRO A 106 21.86 -30.40 7.49
CA PRO A 106 21.51 -30.22 6.07
C PRO A 106 20.36 -29.23 5.84
N LEU A 107 19.35 -29.27 6.72
CA LEU A 107 18.18 -28.40 6.61
C LEU A 107 18.52 -26.91 6.84
N CYS A 108 19.47 -26.62 7.73
CA CYS A 108 20.00 -25.27 7.91
C CYS A 108 20.69 -24.76 6.64
N ALA A 109 21.49 -25.60 5.98
CA ALA A 109 22.16 -25.25 4.73
C ALA A 109 21.15 -24.94 3.61
N LEU A 110 20.09 -25.75 3.50
CA LEU A 110 19.01 -25.55 2.53
C LEU A 110 18.28 -24.21 2.77
N ILE A 111 17.94 -23.90 4.02
CA ILE A 111 17.29 -22.63 4.37
C ILE A 111 18.21 -21.44 4.08
N ASN A 112 19.51 -21.55 4.35
CA ASN A 112 20.47 -20.49 4.03
C ASN A 112 20.50 -20.18 2.53
N GLN A 113 20.57 -21.21 1.68
CA GLN A 113 20.51 -21.04 0.22
C GLN A 113 19.20 -20.37 -0.20
N HIS A 114 18.08 -20.78 0.41
CA HIS A 114 16.78 -20.26 0.08
C HIS A 114 16.61 -18.78 0.48
N LEU A 115 17.01 -18.41 1.70
CA LEU A 115 16.97 -17.04 2.20
C LEU A 115 17.83 -16.10 1.34
N SER A 116 18.96 -16.57 0.81
CA SER A 116 19.76 -15.77 -0.15
C SER A 116 18.99 -15.42 -1.43
N GLY A 117 18.13 -16.32 -1.91
CA GLY A 117 17.26 -16.05 -3.06
C GLY A 117 16.12 -15.10 -2.71
N VAL A 118 15.50 -15.29 -1.54
CA VAL A 118 14.38 -14.46 -1.06
C VAL A 118 14.84 -13.03 -0.76
N ALA A 119 16.01 -12.83 -0.15
CA ALA A 119 16.54 -11.51 0.17
C ALA A 119 16.66 -10.59 -1.06
N ARG A 120 17.02 -11.17 -2.22
CA ARG A 120 17.10 -10.43 -3.49
C ARG A 120 15.73 -10.00 -4.01
N LYS A 121 14.68 -10.76 -3.71
CA LYS A 121 13.30 -10.49 -4.14
C LYS A 121 12.61 -9.47 -3.22
N PHE A 122 13.03 -9.36 -1.96
CA PHE A 122 12.42 -8.51 -0.94
C PHE A 122 13.45 -7.54 -0.32
N PRO A 123 13.85 -6.48 -1.05
CA PRO A 123 14.85 -5.52 -0.59
C PRO A 123 14.35 -4.63 0.56
N ASP A 124 13.05 -4.63 0.84
CA ASP A 124 12.42 -3.94 1.97
C ASP A 124 12.45 -4.73 3.28
N VAL A 125 12.97 -5.96 3.26
CA VAL A 125 13.10 -6.84 4.42
C VAL A 125 14.58 -7.11 4.72
N LYS A 126 14.96 -7.00 5.99
CA LYS A 126 16.32 -7.29 6.44
C LYS A 126 16.47 -8.77 6.77
N PHE A 127 17.32 -9.48 6.03
CA PHE A 127 17.60 -10.89 6.29
C PHE A 127 18.94 -11.07 7.00
N ILE A 128 18.92 -11.86 8.07
CA ILE A 128 20.06 -12.10 8.95
C ILE A 128 20.17 -13.60 9.21
N LYS A 129 21.41 -14.09 9.30
CA LYS A 129 21.72 -15.42 9.84
C LYS A 129 22.80 -15.32 10.92
N ALA A 130 22.74 -16.22 11.90
CA ALA A 130 23.76 -16.32 12.92
C ALA A 130 23.93 -17.77 13.39
N ILE A 131 25.15 -18.12 13.80
CA ILE A 131 25.45 -19.45 14.31
C ILE A 131 24.83 -19.58 15.71
N SER A 132 24.02 -20.62 15.94
CA SER A 132 23.26 -20.78 17.19
C SER A 132 24.16 -20.79 18.42
N THR A 133 25.32 -21.44 18.33
CA THR A 133 26.29 -21.56 19.43
C THR A 133 27.05 -20.27 19.72
N THR A 134 27.15 -19.34 18.78
CA THR A 134 27.76 -18.02 19.01
C THR A 134 26.79 -17.05 19.65
N CYS A 135 25.48 -17.22 19.44
CA CYS A 135 24.45 -16.40 20.09
C CYS A 135 24.04 -16.96 21.45
N ILE A 136 24.00 -18.30 21.59
CA ILE A 136 23.55 -18.99 22.79
C ILE A 136 24.49 -20.20 23.03
N PRO A 137 25.34 -20.16 24.06
CA PRO A 137 26.19 -21.29 24.42
C PRO A 137 25.35 -22.55 24.65
N SER A 138 25.79 -23.69 24.10
CA SER A 138 25.12 -24.99 24.25
C SER A 138 23.66 -25.03 23.74
N TYR A 139 23.32 -24.24 22.72
CA TYR A 139 22.00 -24.28 22.10
C TYR A 139 21.66 -25.68 21.54
N PRO A 140 20.46 -26.24 21.80
CA PRO A 140 20.13 -27.62 21.44
C PRO A 140 19.82 -27.77 19.94
N ASP A 141 20.53 -28.69 19.28
CA ASP A 141 20.40 -28.93 17.83
C ASP A 141 18.99 -29.34 17.38
N ARG A 142 18.20 -29.98 18.25
CA ARG A 142 16.81 -30.38 17.96
C ARG A 142 15.88 -29.19 17.64
N ASN A 143 16.24 -28.00 18.13
CA ASN A 143 15.50 -26.77 17.90
C ASN A 143 15.90 -26.08 16.58
N LEU A 144 16.92 -26.59 15.89
CA LEU A 144 17.38 -26.04 14.62
C LEU A 144 16.75 -26.78 13.43
N PRO A 145 16.56 -26.10 12.29
CA PRO A 145 16.73 -24.66 12.09
C PRO A 145 15.69 -23.84 12.86
N MET A 146 16.05 -22.62 13.25
CA MET A 146 15.14 -21.70 13.95
C MET A 146 15.07 -20.37 13.22
N ILE A 147 13.85 -19.87 12.96
CA ILE A 147 13.61 -18.59 12.31
C ILE A 147 12.75 -17.71 13.22
N PHE A 148 13.17 -16.47 13.41
CA PHE A 148 12.39 -15.41 14.04
C PHE A 148 12.01 -14.33 13.02
N VAL A 149 10.78 -13.84 13.11
CA VAL A 149 10.28 -12.72 12.33
C VAL A 149 10.00 -11.57 13.28
N TYR A 150 10.69 -10.45 13.08
CA TYR A 150 10.52 -9.23 13.85
C TYR A 150 9.90 -8.12 13.02
N LEU A 151 9.11 -7.28 13.68
CA LEU A 151 8.66 -5.98 13.19
C LEU A 151 8.72 -5.00 14.36
N ASP A 152 9.37 -3.85 14.17
CA ASP A 152 9.50 -2.80 15.19
C ASP A 152 10.14 -3.28 16.50
N GLY A 153 11.02 -4.29 16.41
CA GLY A 153 11.69 -4.90 17.56
C GLY A 153 10.89 -6.00 18.27
N ASP A 154 9.62 -6.18 17.93
CA ASP A 154 8.77 -7.24 18.49
C ASP A 154 8.82 -8.53 17.65
N ILE A 155 8.82 -9.69 18.32
CA ILE A 155 8.66 -10.98 17.66
C ILE A 155 7.20 -11.12 17.18
N LYS A 156 7.00 -11.26 15.87
CA LYS A 156 5.70 -11.54 15.27
C LYS A 156 5.48 -13.03 14.98
N ALA A 157 6.55 -13.77 14.69
CA ALA A 157 6.49 -15.21 14.49
C ALA A 157 7.81 -15.91 14.84
N GLN A 158 7.71 -17.18 15.22
CA GLN A 158 8.83 -18.06 15.48
C GLN A 158 8.59 -19.45 14.89
N PHE A 159 9.61 -20.00 14.25
CA PHE A 159 9.59 -21.35 13.67
C PHE A 159 10.77 -22.12 14.24
N ILE A 160 10.51 -23.25 14.88
CA ILE A 160 11.50 -23.98 15.69
C ILE A 160 11.58 -25.43 15.25
N GLY A 161 12.80 -25.87 14.92
CA GLY A 161 13.11 -27.26 14.70
C GLY A 161 12.60 -27.81 13.38
N PRO A 162 13.03 -29.02 13.00
CA PRO A 162 12.87 -29.54 11.65
C PRO A 162 11.42 -29.92 11.33
N LEU A 163 10.58 -30.27 12.32
CA LEU A 163 9.18 -30.67 12.11
C LEU A 163 8.35 -29.58 11.42
N VAL A 164 8.60 -28.33 11.80
CA VAL A 164 7.94 -27.16 11.23
C VAL A 164 8.30 -26.98 9.77
N PHE A 165 9.51 -27.40 9.35
CA PHE A 165 10.02 -27.24 7.99
C PHE A 165 9.93 -28.51 7.13
N GLY A 166 9.86 -29.70 7.75
CA GLY A 166 9.85 -31.01 7.09
C GLY A 166 8.46 -31.44 6.60
N SER A 167 7.40 -30.89 7.17
CA SER A 167 6.02 -31.14 6.73
C SER A 167 5.61 -30.08 5.71
N MET A 168 6.07 -30.18 4.45
CA MET A 168 5.63 -29.33 3.31
C MET A 168 5.65 -27.78 3.48
N ASN A 169 6.29 -27.21 4.50
CA ASN A 169 6.32 -25.76 4.74
C ASN A 169 7.52 -25.02 4.13
N LEU A 170 8.43 -25.69 3.42
CA LEU A 170 9.39 -24.98 2.55
C LEU A 170 8.71 -24.20 1.42
N LYS A 171 7.41 -24.48 1.15
CA LYS A 171 6.54 -23.65 0.30
C LYS A 171 6.22 -22.27 0.89
N LEU A 172 6.48 -22.02 2.18
CA LEU A 172 6.34 -20.70 2.79
C LEU A 172 7.34 -19.69 2.22
N PHE A 173 8.39 -20.18 1.55
CA PHE A 173 9.41 -19.34 0.92
C PHE A 173 9.57 -19.62 -0.60
N SER A 174 9.13 -20.79 -1.08
CA SER A 174 9.14 -21.17 -2.50
C SER A 174 7.94 -20.61 -3.29
N GLU A 175 8.20 -19.46 -3.94
CA GLU A 175 7.63 -18.94 -5.20
C GLU A 175 6.12 -18.67 -5.34
N ASN A 176 5.26 -19.12 -4.43
CA ASN A 176 3.85 -18.67 -4.36
C ASN A 176 3.50 -18.00 -3.01
N SER A 177 4.50 -17.71 -2.19
CA SER A 177 4.34 -17.27 -0.80
C SER A 177 4.48 -15.78 -0.55
N SER A 178 4.52 -14.96 -1.62
CA SER A 178 4.27 -13.52 -1.51
C SER A 178 3.02 -13.27 -0.68
N ASN A 179 2.00 -14.13 -0.78
CA ASN A 179 0.79 -14.00 0.03
C ASN A 179 0.84 -14.70 1.38
N VAL A 180 1.71 -15.66 1.71
CA VAL A 180 1.59 -16.40 2.99
C VAL A 180 2.42 -15.77 4.10
N LEU A 181 3.65 -15.34 3.79
CA LEU A 181 4.43 -14.52 4.72
C LEU A 181 3.79 -13.14 4.88
N LEU A 182 3.28 -12.52 3.80
CA LEU A 182 2.55 -11.24 3.91
C LEU A 182 1.12 -11.38 4.42
N SER A 183 0.35 -12.46 4.17
CA SER A 183 -1.02 -12.58 4.74
C SER A 183 -1.00 -12.89 6.23
N SER A 184 -0.09 -13.75 6.69
CA SER A 184 0.06 -14.02 8.13
C SER A 184 0.50 -12.76 8.89
N VAL A 185 1.19 -11.86 8.18
CA VAL A 185 1.68 -10.56 8.66
C VAL A 185 0.66 -9.42 8.51
N GLN A 186 -0.16 -9.41 7.45
CA GLN A 186 -1.19 -8.39 7.20
C GLN A 186 -2.49 -8.66 7.97
N CYS A 187 -2.79 -9.92 8.32
CA CYS A 187 -3.94 -10.26 9.14
C CYS A 187 -3.78 -9.90 10.63
N SER A 188 -2.60 -9.45 11.07
CA SER A 188 -2.33 -9.08 12.47
C SER A 188 -2.39 -7.57 12.74
N VAL A 189 -2.83 -6.74 11.78
CA VAL A 189 -3.19 -5.34 12.06
C VAL A 189 -4.54 -5.32 12.76
N PRO A 190 -4.64 -4.92 14.04
CA PRO A 190 -5.95 -4.71 14.64
C PRO A 190 -6.58 -3.51 13.93
N VAL A 191 -7.78 -3.71 13.37
CA VAL A 191 -8.67 -2.60 13.00
C VAL A 191 -8.74 -1.68 14.21
N LYS A 192 -8.25 -0.45 14.02
CA LYS A 192 -8.38 0.63 14.99
C LYS A 192 -9.89 0.79 15.21
N ARG A 193 -10.38 0.45 16.40
CA ARG A 193 -11.72 0.83 16.81
C ARG A 193 -11.71 2.35 16.87
N ASP A 194 -12.36 2.97 15.91
CA ASP A 194 -12.73 4.38 16.01
C ASP A 194 -13.52 4.51 17.31
N SER A 195 -12.84 5.11 18.28
CA SER A 195 -13.46 5.56 19.51
C SER A 195 -13.93 6.96 19.17
N ASP A 196 -15.17 7.06 18.72
CA ASP A 196 -15.82 8.35 18.51
C ASP A 196 -15.72 9.15 19.79
N SER A 197 -14.98 10.25 19.68
CA SER A 197 -15.05 11.38 20.58
C SER A 197 -16.32 12.15 20.28
N GLU A 198 -17.20 12.26 21.27
CA GLU A 198 -18.05 13.43 21.60
C GLU A 198 -18.84 12.99 22.85
N GLY A 199 -18.73 13.61 24.03
CA GLY A 199 -18.57 15.04 24.29
C GLY A 199 -19.94 15.68 24.40
N HIS A 200 -20.68 15.41 25.49
CA HIS A 200 -21.49 16.36 26.27
C HIS A 200 -21.89 15.73 27.62
#